data_AF-A0A7Z2PXV7-F1
#
_entry.id   AF-A0A7Z2PXV7-F1
#
_cell.length_a   1.000
_cell.length_b   1.000
_cell.length_c   1.000
_cell.angle_alpha   90.00
_cell.angle_beta   90.00
_cell.angle_gamma   90.00
#
_symmetry.space_group_name_H-M   'P 1'
#
loop_
_entity.id
_entity.type
_entity.pdbx_description
1 polymer ?
#
loop_
_entity_poly.entity_id
_entity_poly.type
_entity_poly.pdbx_seq_one_letter_code
_entity_poly.pdbx_strand_id
1 'polypeptide(L)' 'MEWDDGTSDHASHEGFDPSEPAVLHDRARDEIITWTAEQADDFRRTSRTRDDGTVAWQQYVFDGWGNVLGG' A
#
# COMPACT_ATOMS: atom_id res chain seq x y z
N MET A 1 27.22 17.44 -25.63
CA MET A 1 27.36 16.80 -24.30
C MET A 1 26.34 15.69 -24.27
N GLU A 2 26.87 14.50 -24.11
CA GLU A 2 26.31 13.20 -24.42
C GLU A 2 26.17 12.46 -23.07
N TRP A 3 24.95 12.00 -22.78
CA TRP A 3 24.51 11.02 -21.75
C TRP A 3 24.71 11.47 -20.28
N ASP A 4 23.75 11.36 -19.35
CA ASP A 4 22.70 10.37 -19.16
C ASP A 4 21.32 11.04 -18.97
N ASP A 5 20.33 10.60 -19.76
CA ASP A 5 18.96 10.54 -19.27
C ASP A 5 19.02 9.57 -18.09
N GLY A 6 19.18 10.13 -16.90
CA GLY A 6 18.82 9.44 -15.68
C GLY A 6 17.33 9.16 -15.82
N THR A 7 17.03 8.05 -16.49
CA THR A 7 15.92 7.18 -16.21
C THR A 7 15.93 7.01 -14.69
N SER A 8 15.36 8.00 -14.01
CA SER A 8 14.70 7.81 -12.74
C SER A 8 13.46 7.01 -13.11
N ASP A 9 13.69 5.75 -13.49
CA ASP A 9 12.75 4.64 -13.32
C ASP A 9 12.60 4.44 -11.82
N HIS A 10 12.13 5.48 -11.15
CA HIS A 10 11.78 5.53 -9.75
C HIS A 10 10.67 6.59 -9.58
N ALA A 11 9.77 6.71 -10.57
CA ALA A 11 8.36 6.55 -10.20
C ALA A 11 8.18 5.09 -9.74
N SER A 12 8.89 4.73 -8.67
CA SER A 12 8.59 3.52 -7.93
C SER A 12 7.16 3.77 -7.54
N HIS A 13 6.26 2.96 -8.07
CA HIS A 13 4.98 2.65 -7.45
C HIS A 13 5.01 3.17 -6.02
N GLU A 14 4.32 4.27 -5.71
CA GLU A 14 4.05 4.66 -4.33
C GLU A 14 3.03 3.63 -3.80
N GLY A 15 3.51 2.39 -3.74
CA GLY A 15 2.81 1.26 -3.18
C GLY A 15 2.65 1.55 -1.70
N PHE A 16 1.57 1.04 -1.14
CA PHE A 16 1.38 1.00 0.29
C PHE A 16 2.68 0.52 0.97
N ASP A 17 3.29 1.38 1.77
CA ASP A 17 4.38 0.99 2.65
C ASP A 17 3.76 0.50 3.96
N PRO A 18 3.57 -0.82 4.15
CA PRO A 18 2.98 -1.32 5.39
C PRO A 18 3.88 -1.03 6.60
N SER A 19 5.12 -0.59 6.40
CA SER A 19 6.04 -0.17 7.47
C SER A 19 5.78 1.24 8.01
N GLU A 20 4.93 2.03 7.36
CA GLU A 20 4.60 3.39 7.78
C GLU A 20 3.14 3.49 8.22
N PRO A 21 2.81 4.40 9.16
CA PRO A 21 1.44 4.65 9.52
C PRO A 21 0.69 5.25 8.32
N ALA A 22 -0.43 4.63 7.97
CA ALA A 22 -1.17 4.93 6.76
C ALA A 22 -2.67 4.76 6.99
N VAL A 23 -3.46 5.13 5.99
CA VAL A 23 -4.91 4.98 6.03
C VAL A 23 -5.31 3.97 4.98
N LEU A 24 -5.90 2.86 5.41
CA LEU A 24 -6.41 1.82 4.54
C LEU A 24 -7.93 1.93 4.41
N HIS A 25 -8.45 1.73 3.21
CA HIS A 25 -9.88 1.60 2.98
C HIS A 25 -10.27 0.13 2.89
N ASP A 26 -11.08 -0.35 3.84
CA ASP A 26 -11.64 -1.70 3.83
C ASP A 26 -12.95 -1.72 3.03
N ARG A 27 -12.92 -2.26 1.81
CA ARG A 27 -14.10 -2.44 0.95
C ARG A 27 -15.15 -3.37 1.54
N ALA A 28 -14.74 -4.30 2.41
CA ALA A 28 -15.68 -5.26 2.99
C ALA A 28 -16.65 -4.62 3.99
N ARG A 29 -16.19 -3.61 4.73
CA ARG A 29 -16.98 -2.87 5.73
C ARG A 29 -17.24 -1.42 5.35
N ASP A 30 -16.68 -0.96 4.24
CA ASP A 30 -16.71 0.44 3.81
C ASP A 30 -16.18 1.37 4.91
N GLU A 31 -15.07 0.95 5.56
CA GLU A 31 -14.49 1.65 6.71
C GLU A 31 -13.05 2.06 6.44
N ILE A 32 -12.69 3.23 6.99
CA ILE A 32 -11.33 3.74 7.00
C ILE A 32 -10.59 3.17 8.22
N ILE A 33 -9.64 2.28 7.97
CA ILE A 33 -8.79 1.65 8.99
C ILE A 33 -7.48 2.42 9.09
N THR A 34 -7.17 2.90 10.30
CA THR A 34 -5.85 3.45 10.60
C THR A 34 -4.85 2.32 10.72
N TRP A 35 -3.87 2.31 9.82
CA TRP A 35 -2.78 1.35 9.80
C TRP A 35 -1.61 1.86 10.64
N THR A 36 -1.13 1.07 11.61
CA THR A 36 -0.08 1.47 12.56
C THR A 36 1.28 0.81 12.32
N ALA A 37 1.45 0.09 11.21
CA ALA A 37 2.66 -0.69 10.87
C ALA A 37 3.07 -1.80 11.86
N GLU A 38 2.41 -1.94 13.01
CA GLU A 38 2.66 -3.02 13.96
C GLU A 38 2.45 -4.41 13.33
N GLN A 39 1.53 -4.49 12.37
CA GLN A 39 1.16 -5.72 11.67
C GLN A 39 1.78 -5.81 10.26
N ALA A 40 2.79 -4.98 9.95
CA ALA A 40 3.45 -4.91 8.63
C ALA A 40 4.01 -6.24 8.16
N ASP A 41 4.70 -6.93 9.05
CA ASP A 41 5.37 -8.19 8.73
C ASP A 41 4.34 -9.29 8.44
N ASP A 42 3.28 -9.36 9.25
CA ASP A 42 2.17 -10.29 9.04
C ASP A 42 1.41 -9.99 7.73
N PHE A 43 1.12 -8.71 7.48
CA PHE A 43 0.47 -8.29 6.24
C PHE A 43 1.29 -8.65 5.02
N ARG A 44 2.59 -8.32 4.97
CA ARG A 44 3.44 -8.70 3.83
C ARG A 44 3.46 -10.21 3.59
N ARG A 45 3.38 -11.01 4.65
CA ARG A 45 3.47 -12.48 4.58
C ARG A 45 2.14 -13.17 4.23
N THR A 46 1.03 -12.61 4.67
CA THR A 46 -0.29 -13.25 4.58
C THR A 46 -1.27 -12.53 3.66
N SER A 47 -1.00 -11.27 3.31
CA SER A 47 -1.78 -10.53 2.34
C SER A 47 -1.71 -11.21 0.97
N ARG A 48 -2.82 -11.11 0.24
CA ARG A 48 -2.93 -11.58 -1.13
C ARG A 48 -3.58 -10.51 -1.98
N THR A 49 -2.80 -9.94 -2.88
CA THR A 49 -3.32 -9.10 -3.96
C THR A 49 -4.16 -9.96 -4.90
N ARG A 50 -5.38 -9.51 -5.18
CA ARG A 50 -6.31 -10.11 -6.13
C ARG A 50 -6.22 -9.40 -7.47
N ASP A 51 -6.62 -10.08 -8.54
CA ASP A 51 -6.71 -9.50 -9.90
C ASP A 51 -7.61 -8.26 -10.00
N ASP A 52 -8.55 -8.07 -9.06
CA ASP A 52 -9.42 -6.89 -8.99
C ASP A 52 -8.70 -5.63 -8.46
N GLY A 53 -7.40 -5.73 -8.13
CA GLY A 53 -6.62 -4.65 -7.51
C GLY A 53 -6.81 -4.53 -6.00
N THR A 54 -7.62 -5.40 -5.39
CA THR A 54 -7.84 -5.44 -3.95
C THR A 54 -6.83 -6.34 -3.24
N VAL A 55 -6.47 -6.01 -2.00
CA VAL A 55 -5.59 -6.79 -1.14
C VAL A 55 -6.43 -7.43 -0.04
N ALA A 56 -6.56 -8.76 -0.08
CA ALA A 56 -7.21 -9.52 0.98
C ALA A 56 -6.21 -9.87 2.07
N TRP A 57 -6.51 -9.51 3.31
CA TRP A 57 -5.69 -9.82 4.48
C TRP A 57 -6.56 -10.17 5.68
N GLN A 58 -6.35 -11.35 6.25
CA GLN A 58 -7.21 -11.90 7.32
C GLN A 58 -8.71 -11.84 6.97
N GLN A 59 -9.44 -10.92 7.61
CA GLN A 59 -10.89 -10.67 7.42
C GLN A 59 -11.18 -9.35 6.70
N TYR A 60 -10.15 -8.68 6.20
CA TYR A 60 -10.19 -7.38 5.57
C TYR A 60 -9.94 -7.52 4.06
N VAL A 61 -10.53 -6.61 3.30
CA VAL A 61 -10.34 -6.47 1.85
C VAL A 61 -10.05 -5.01 1.58
N PHE A 62 -8.79 -4.69 1.39
CA PHE A 62 -8.37 -3.32 1.13
C PHE A 62 -8.39 -3.05 -0.37
N ASP A 63 -9.06 -2.00 -0.81
CA ASP A 63 -9.03 -1.57 -2.21
C ASP A 63 -8.31 -0.22 -2.40
N GLY A 64 -7.98 0.45 -1.30
CA GLY A 64 -7.25 1.72 -1.32
C GLY A 64 -6.37 1.92 -0.10
N TRP A 65 -5.28 2.65 -0.30
CA TRP A 65 -4.35 3.07 0.73
C TRP A 65 -3.88 4.50 0.45
N GLY A 66 -3.84 5.31 1.49
CA GLY A 66 -3.23 6.63 1.46
C GLY A 66 -2.03 6.66 2.39
N ASN A 67 -0.86 7.00 1.85
CA ASN A 67 0.25 7.47 2.69
C ASN A 67 -0.16 8.80 3.30
N VAL A 68 -0.07 8.93 4.63
CA VAL A 68 -0.39 10.18 5.35
C VAL A 68 0.66 11.27 5.08
N LEU A 69 1.75 10.95 4.37
CA LEU A 69 2.69 11.91 3.82
C LEU A 69 2.07 12.62 2.61
N GLY A 70 1.13 13.53 2.90
CA GLY A 70 0.88 14.67 2.03
C GLY A 70 2.19 15.46 1.86
N GLY A 71 2.46 15.91 0.64
CA GLY A 71 3.69 16.61 0.27
C GLY A 71 3.85 18.03 0.83
#